data_AF-S0AQG1-F1
#
_entry.id   AF-S0AQG1-F1
#
_cell.length_a   1.000
_cell.length_b   1.000
_cell.length_c   1.000
_cell.angle_alpha   90.00
_cell.angle_beta   90.00
_cell.angle_gamma   90.00
#
_symmetry.space_group_name_H-M   'P 1'
#
loop_
_entity.id
_entity.type
_entity.pdbx_description
1 polymer ?
#
loop_
_entity_poly.entity_id
_entity_poly.type
_entity_poly.pdbx_seq_one_letter_code
_entity_poly.pdbx_strand_id
1 'polypeptide(L)'
;MFEKEMTVGSNGQVVIPVALRKTLKITPGSKMIFKIDGNKIILEKLKIDSVNIFRETSKKGKNVNEIKYSEYEDEIIKRNKS
;
A
#
# COMPACT_ATOMS: atom_id res chain seq x y z
N MET A 1 28.33 -1.49 -11.01
CA MET A 1 27.94 -0.17 -10.48
C MET A 1 26.96 0.45 -11.45
N PHE A 2 25.75 0.83 -11.02
CA PHE A 2 24.78 1.51 -11.90
C PHE A 2 24.71 2.97 -11.50
N GLU A 3 24.98 3.86 -12.45
CA GLU A 3 24.95 5.30 -12.25
C GLU A 3 24.16 5.93 -13.40
N LYS A 4 23.27 6.86 -13.06
CA LYS A 4 22.49 7.60 -14.05
C LYS A 4 22.18 8.98 -13.51
N GLU A 5 22.61 9.99 -14.25
CA GLU A 5 22.30 11.38 -13.97
C GLU A 5 20.83 11.67 -14.27
N MET A 6 20.16 12.40 -13.39
CA MET A 6 18.77 12.85 -13.55
C MET A 6 18.66 14.31 -13.20
N THR A 7 17.93 15.07 -14.01
CA THR A 7 17.65 16.48 -13.75
C THR A 7 16.55 16.62 -12.69
N VAL A 8 16.69 17.63 -11.85
CA VAL A 8 15.67 18.02 -10.88
C VAL A 8 14.57 18.78 -11.62
N GLY A 9 13.34 18.26 -11.58
CA GLY A 9 12.16 18.91 -12.13
C GLY A 9 11.63 20.05 -11.25
N SER A 10 10.56 20.67 -11.70
CA SER A 10 9.83 21.68 -10.92
C SER A 10 9.46 21.12 -9.54
N ASN A 11 9.64 21.93 -8.49
CA ASN A 11 9.40 21.57 -7.08
C ASN A 11 10.40 20.57 -6.49
N GLY A 12 11.60 20.44 -7.04
CA GLY A 12 12.64 19.59 -6.45
C GLY A 12 12.44 18.08 -6.71
N GLN A 13 11.62 17.71 -7.70
CA GLN A 13 11.32 16.32 -7.98
C GLN A 13 12.45 15.67 -8.79
N VAL A 14 12.93 14.50 -8.35
CA VAL A 14 13.90 13.68 -9.11
C VAL A 14 13.23 12.38 -9.52
N VAL A 15 13.29 12.08 -10.82
CA VAL A 15 12.71 10.86 -11.37
C VAL A 15 13.61 9.67 -11.05
N ILE A 16 13.05 8.62 -10.45
CA ILE A 16 13.77 7.35 -10.24
C ILE A 16 13.85 6.60 -11.59
N PRO A 17 15.07 6.32 -12.11
CA PRO A 17 15.26 5.56 -13.34
C PRO A 17 14.53 4.21 -13.33
N VAL A 18 14.06 3.78 -14.49
CA VAL A 18 13.29 2.52 -14.64
C VAL A 18 14.08 1.31 -14.11
N ALA A 19 15.39 1.27 -14.34
CA ALA A 19 16.26 0.20 -13.84
C ALA A 19 16.20 0.09 -12.30
N LEU A 20 16.38 1.22 -11.59
CA LEU A 20 16.31 1.25 -10.13
C LEU A 20 14.91 0.91 -9.61
N ARG A 21 13.85 1.39 -10.27
CA ARG A 21 12.46 1.04 -9.92
C ARG A 21 12.23 -0.48 -9.98
N LYS A 22 12.71 -1.14 -11.03
CA LYS A 22 12.57 -2.60 -11.20
C LYS A 22 13.38 -3.37 -10.16
N THR A 23 14.64 -3.00 -9.94
CA THR A 23 15.53 -3.70 -8.99
C THR A 23 15.05 -3.55 -7.54
N LEU A 24 14.63 -2.35 -7.15
CA LEU A 24 14.16 -2.08 -5.78
C LEU A 24 12.65 -2.34 -5.59
N LYS A 25 11.97 -2.82 -6.65
CA LYS A 25 10.52 -3.08 -6.69
C LYS A 25 9.71 -1.88 -6.17
N ILE A 26 10.06 -0.67 -6.62
CA ILE A 26 9.37 0.58 -6.27
C ILE A 26 8.24 0.77 -7.28
N THR A 27 7.01 0.76 -6.77
CA THR A 27 5.78 1.00 -7.54
C THR A 27 5.14 2.33 -7.13
N PRO A 28 4.29 2.93 -7.96
CA PRO A 28 3.45 4.05 -7.53
C PRO A 28 2.74 3.72 -6.21
N GLY A 29 2.72 4.68 -5.27
CA GLY A 29 2.18 4.48 -3.91
C GLY A 29 3.14 3.83 -2.90
N SER A 30 4.34 3.40 -3.32
CA SER A 30 5.36 2.95 -2.37
C SER A 30 5.80 4.10 -1.46
N LYS A 31 5.78 3.89 -0.15
CA LYS A 31 6.36 4.84 0.81
C LYS A 31 7.87 4.66 0.87
N MET A 32 8.60 5.77 0.89
CA MET A 32 10.06 5.80 0.95
C MET A 32 10.49 6.61 2.17
N ILE A 33 11.56 6.20 2.83
CA ILE A 33 12.24 6.98 3.86
C ILE A 33 13.42 7.68 3.18
N PHE A 34 13.53 8.98 3.42
CA PHE A 34 14.68 9.79 3.02
C PHE A 34 15.56 9.99 4.26
N LYS A 35 16.83 9.60 4.15
CA LYS A 35 17.86 9.87 5.16
C LYS A 35 18.97 10.70 4.53
N ILE A 36 19.59 11.53 5.34
CA ILE A 36 20.80 12.26 4.95
C ILE A 36 22.01 11.59 5.60
N ASP A 37 23.06 11.37 4.81
CA ASP A 37 24.34 10.87 5.27
C ASP A 37 25.45 11.72 4.62
N GLY A 38 25.93 12.71 5.37
CA GLY A 38 26.83 13.75 4.87
C GLY A 38 26.23 14.50 3.69
N ASN A 39 26.85 14.38 2.52
CA ASN A 39 26.39 15.01 1.27
C ASN A 39 25.59 14.05 0.37
N LYS A 40 25.04 12.96 0.93
CA LYS A 40 24.27 11.95 0.19
C LYS A 40 22.87 11.83 0.76
N ILE A 41 21.91 11.59 -0.13
CA ILE A 41 20.55 11.19 0.25
C ILE A 41 20.45 9.67 0.08
N ILE A 42 20.08 8.99 1.15
CA ILE A 42 19.80 7.56 1.13
C ILE A 42 18.27 7.39 1.07
N LEU A 43 17.80 6.71 0.03
CA LEU A 43 16.39 6.34 -0.11
C LEU A 43 16.20 4.86 0.25
N GLU A 44 15.34 4.61 1.24
CA GLU A 44 14.96 3.25 1.64
C GLU A 44 13.48 3.01 1.39
N LYS A 45 13.14 1.88 0.78
CA LYS A 45 11.73 1.46 0.66
C LYS A 45 11.20 1.08 2.03
N LEU A 46 10.16 1.76 2.49
CA LEU A 46 9.48 1.39 3.72
C LEU A 46 8.82 0.03 3.51
N LYS A 47 9.31 -0.99 4.22
CA LYS A 47 8.63 -2.29 4.30
C LYS A 47 7.40 -2.10 5.18
N ILE A 48 6.29 -1.76 4.54
CA ILE A 48 4.99 -1.82 5.18
C ILE A 48 4.64 -3.30 5.27
N ASP A 49 4.63 -3.83 6.49
CA ASP A 49 4.17 -5.19 6.73
C ASP A 49 2.63 -5.22 6.63
N SER A 50 2.16 -5.38 5.40
CA SER A 50 0.75 -5.41 5.05
C SER A 50 -0.04 -6.44 5.86
N VAL A 51 0.61 -7.55 6.27
CA VAL A 51 -0.01 -8.61 7.07
C VAL A 51 -0.24 -8.13 8.50
N ASN A 52 0.73 -7.42 9.08
CA ASN A 52 0.56 -6.84 10.41
C ASN A 52 -0.46 -5.70 10.41
N ILE A 53 -0.45 -4.81 9.40
CA ILE A 53 -1.49 -3.77 9.27
C ILE A 53 -2.87 -4.40 9.10
N PHE A 54 -3.02 -5.39 8.22
CA PHE A 54 -4.30 -6.07 8.04
C PHE A 54 -4.76 -6.73 9.35
N ARG A 55 -3.89 -7.47 10.04
CA ARG A 55 -4.18 -8.10 11.34
C ARG A 55 -4.61 -7.09 12.39
N GLU A 56 -3.96 -5.94 12.48
CA GLU A 56 -4.35 -4.87 13.41
C GLU A 56 -5.70 -4.24 13.04
N THR A 57 -5.96 -4.08 11.74
CA THR A 57 -7.23 -3.54 11.25
C THR A 57 -8.38 -4.52 11.49
N SER A 58 -8.16 -5.82 11.28
CA SER A 58 -9.13 -6.89 11.58
C SER A 58 -9.45 -6.98 13.08
N LYS A 59 -8.47 -6.73 13.97
CA LYS A 59 -8.70 -6.71 15.42
C LYS A 59 -9.49 -5.50 15.91
N LYS A 60 -9.48 -4.40 15.15
CA LYS A 60 -10.25 -3.17 15.46
C LYS A 60 -11.63 -3.12 14.82
N GLY A 61 -11.93 -4.02 13.88
CA GLY A 61 -13.25 -4.14 13.26
C GLY A 61 -14.30 -4.70 14.23
N LYS A 62 -15.55 -4.26 14.10
CA LYS A 62 -16.69 -4.79 14.86
C LYS A 62 -16.78 -6.31 14.59
N ASN A 63 -16.85 -7.11 15.64
CA ASN A 63 -16.96 -8.57 15.52
C ASN A 63 -18.28 -8.92 14.80
N VAL A 64 -18.18 -9.52 13.62
CA VAL A 64 -19.35 -9.91 12.79
C VAL A 64 -19.71 -11.38 13.07
N ASN A 65 -19.87 -11.78 14.34
CA ASN A 65 -20.31 -13.14 14.69
C ASN A 65 -21.83 -13.32 14.77
N GLU A 66 -22.61 -12.28 14.47
CA GLU A 66 -24.07 -12.40 14.36
C GLU A 66 -24.55 -11.90 13.00
N ILE A 67 -24.14 -12.56 11.92
CA ILE A 67 -25.01 -12.58 10.74
C ILE A 67 -26.09 -13.61 11.06
N LYS A 68 -27.26 -13.16 11.51
CA LYS A 68 -28.42 -14.03 11.69
C LYS A 68 -28.86 -14.53 10.32
N TYR A 69 -28.38 -15.71 9.96
CA TYR A 69 -28.66 -16.39 8.68
C TYR A 69 -30.17 -16.48 8.38
N SER A 70 -31.00 -16.53 9.43
CA SER A 70 -32.47 -16.54 9.32
C SER A 70 -33.06 -15.29 8.67
N GLU A 71 -32.47 -14.10 8.87
CA GLU A 71 -32.99 -12.84 8.30
C GLU A 71 -32.71 -12.72 6.79
N TYR A 72 -31.66 -13.40 6.30
CA TYR A 72 -31.27 -13.40 4.89
C TYR A 72 -32.19 -14.28 4.02
N GLU A 73 -32.65 -15.41 4.57
CA GLU A 73 -33.58 -16.32 3.88
C GLU A 73 -34.95 -15.65 3.64
N ASP A 74 -35.46 -14.90 4.63
CA ASP A 74 -36.73 -14.17 4.51
C ASP A 74 -36.69 -13.09 3.41
N GLU A 75 -35.55 -12.43 3.22
CA GLU A 75 -35.35 -11.46 2.13
C GLU A 75 -35.30 -12.13 0.75
N ILE A 76 -34.65 -13.29 0.62
CA ILE A 76 -34.59 -14.04 -0.64
C ILE A 76 -35.97 -14.57 -1.03
N ILE A 77 -36.73 -15.09 -0.06
CA ILE A 77 -38.08 -15.63 -0.30
C ILE A 77 -39.04 -14.53 -0.77
N LYS A 78 -38.95 -13.32 -0.20
CA LYS A 78 -39.75 -12.16 -0.65
C LYS A 78 -39.43 -11.75 -2.09
N ARG A 79 -38.16 -11.83 -2.49
CA ARG A 79 -37.69 -11.40 -3.81
C ARG A 79 -38.10 -12.35 -4.94
N ASN A 80 -38.19 -13.65 -4.64
CA ASN A 80 -38.56 -14.69 -5.61
C ASN A 80 -40.09 -14.93 -5.71
N LYS A 81 -40.91 -14.16 -4.97
CA LYS A 81 -42.37 -14.22 -4.98
C LYS A 81 -43.05 -13.10 -5.79
N SER A 82 -42.29 -12.27 -6.53
CA SER A 82 -42.83 -11.32 -7.52
C SER A 82 -42.84 -11.90 -8.92
#